data_AF-A0A5S9RAT5-F1
#
_entry.id   AF-A0A5S9RAT5-F1
#
_cell.length_a   1.000
_cell.length_b   1.000
_cell.length_c   1.000
_cell.angle_alpha   90.00
_cell.angle_beta   90.00
_cell.angle_gamma   90.00
#
_symmetry.space_group_name_H-M   'P 1'
#
loop_
_entity.id
_entity.type
_entity.pdbx_description
1 polymer ?
#
loop_
_entity_poly.entity_id
_entity_poly.type
_entity_poly.pdbx_seq_one_letter_code
_entity_poly.pdbx_strand_id
1 'polypeptide(L)'
;MDSPEQTDPHRPELSSIDDDFDNDNPDDNPDDNADDNADDDAATERTKPWWQDHPELDAIRARVEAEIYGKVERPENDSPDPVLADYLSGDSVRELRNARDDLTRAKSRYENAVRAGRAAGLTWAQIGRVLGVSRQQLHRRFRDATDC
;
A
#
# COMPACT_ATOMS: atom_id res chain seq x y z
N MET A 1 -38.57 14.22 -38.42
CA MET A 1 -37.28 13.59 -38.72
C MET A 1 -36.28 14.17 -37.72
N ASP A 2 -36.56 14.11 -36.42
CA ASP A 2 -36.44 12.95 -35.50
C ASP A 2 -35.03 12.31 -35.58
N SER A 3 -34.17 12.72 -34.63
CA SER A 3 -32.89 12.09 -34.31
C SER A 3 -33.14 10.93 -33.34
N PRO A 4 -32.25 9.92 -33.33
CA PRO A 4 -31.32 9.83 -32.20
C PRO A 4 -29.92 9.39 -32.67
N GLU A 5 -28.85 10.04 -32.22
CA GLU A 5 -28.17 9.77 -30.94
C GLU A 5 -27.87 8.27 -30.75
N GLN A 6 -26.67 7.85 -31.15
CA GLN A 6 -26.07 6.58 -30.73
C GLN A 6 -24.63 6.80 -30.27
N THR A 7 -24.56 7.13 -28.99
CA THR A 7 -23.70 6.57 -27.94
C THR A 7 -22.68 5.51 -28.37
N ASP A 8 -21.40 5.87 -28.24
CA ASP A 8 -20.22 5.01 -28.34
C ASP A 8 -19.98 4.28 -26.99
N PRO A 9 -19.83 2.94 -26.94
CA PRO A 9 -19.66 2.22 -25.69
C PRO A 9 -18.18 2.01 -25.30
N HIS A 10 -17.86 2.41 -24.06
CA HIS A 10 -16.79 1.87 -23.22
C HIS A 10 -15.33 2.09 -23.66
N ARG A 11 -14.75 3.21 -23.20
CA ARG A 11 -13.34 3.32 -22.84
C ARG A 11 -13.22 3.42 -21.31
N PRO A 12 -12.52 2.52 -20.60
CA PRO A 12 -12.20 2.74 -19.19
C PRO A 12 -10.98 3.65 -19.11
N GLU A 13 -11.22 4.94 -18.84
CA GLU A 13 -10.19 5.90 -18.45
C GLU A 13 -9.77 5.59 -17.00
N LEU A 14 -8.55 5.11 -16.82
CA LEU A 14 -7.82 5.21 -15.55
C LEU A 14 -6.75 6.26 -15.75
N SER A 15 -6.98 7.50 -15.29
CA SER A 15 -5.97 8.37 -14.66
C SER A 15 -6.46 9.81 -14.58
N SER A 16 -7.03 10.17 -13.43
CA SER A 16 -6.90 11.50 -12.84
C SER A 16 -7.32 11.34 -11.38
N ILE A 17 -6.37 10.93 -10.55
CA ILE A 17 -6.48 11.16 -9.13
C ILE A 17 -5.94 12.58 -8.97
N ASP A 18 -6.87 13.54 -9.04
CA ASP A 18 -6.55 14.93 -8.78
C ASP A 18 -6.30 15.06 -7.27
N ASP A 19 -5.15 15.66 -6.95
CA ASP A 19 -4.74 16.11 -5.63
C ASP A 19 -5.69 17.23 -5.15
N ASP A 20 -6.87 16.86 -4.63
CA ASP A 20 -7.77 17.76 -3.90
C ASP A 20 -7.77 17.37 -2.43
N PHE A 21 -6.69 17.74 -1.72
CA PHE A 21 -6.71 17.88 -0.27
C PHE A 21 -6.98 19.36 0.07
N ASP A 22 -8.16 19.83 -0.33
CA ASP A 22 -8.76 21.05 0.21
C ASP A 22 -9.09 20.79 1.69
N ASN A 23 -8.14 21.09 2.56
CA ASN A 23 -8.39 21.26 3.99
C ASN A 23 -9.00 22.65 4.20
N ASP A 24 -10.24 22.81 3.74
CA ASP A 24 -11.14 23.90 4.08
C ASP A 24 -11.57 23.66 5.54
N ASN A 25 -11.05 24.48 6.47
CA ASN A 25 -11.48 24.45 7.87
C ASN A 25 -12.55 25.54 8.05
N PRO A 26 -13.84 25.20 8.12
CA PRO A 26 -14.89 26.16 8.41
C PRO A 26 -15.01 26.32 9.92
N ASP A 27 -14.11 27.10 10.53
CA ASP A 27 -14.34 27.63 11.87
C ASP A 27 -15.14 28.94 11.75
N ASP A 28 -16.40 28.78 11.34
CA ASP A 28 -17.47 29.72 11.66
C ASP A 28 -18.04 29.29 13.02
N ASN A 29 -17.67 29.99 14.08
CA ASN A 29 -18.53 30.08 15.24
C ASN A 29 -18.74 31.55 15.61
N PRO A 30 -19.89 32.14 15.22
CA PRO A 30 -20.29 33.46 15.65
C PRO A 30 -20.97 33.34 17.01
N ASP A 31 -20.33 33.83 18.06
CA ASP A 31 -21.07 34.23 19.25
C ASP A 31 -20.58 35.61 19.69
N ASP A 32 -21.44 36.58 19.37
CA ASP A 32 -21.41 37.96 19.80
C ASP A 32 -21.24 38.06 21.31
N ASN A 33 -20.16 38.69 21.75
CA ASN A 33 -20.13 39.46 23.00
C ASN A 33 -19.35 40.74 22.77
N ALA A 34 -19.92 41.61 21.91
CA ALA A 34 -19.66 43.04 21.98
C ALA A 34 -20.59 43.62 23.04
N ASP A 35 -20.17 43.60 24.30
CA ASP A 35 -20.68 44.55 25.27
C ASP A 35 -19.58 44.92 26.29
N ASP A 36 -19.22 46.20 26.21
CA ASP A 36 -18.72 47.08 27.25
C ASP A 36 -17.77 46.52 28.32
N ASN A 37 -16.48 46.85 28.21
CA ASN A 37 -15.66 47.31 29.34
C ASN A 37 -14.53 48.19 28.81
N ALA A 38 -14.85 49.47 28.62
CA ALA A 38 -13.87 50.51 28.85
C ALA A 38 -13.46 50.47 30.34
N ASP A 39 -12.16 50.64 30.59
CA ASP A 39 -11.52 50.79 31.91
C ASP A 39 -11.38 49.51 32.76
N ASP A 40 -10.30 48.74 32.53
CA ASP A 40 -9.55 48.14 33.65
C ASP A 40 -8.12 47.74 33.22
N ASP A 41 -7.16 48.60 33.53
CA ASP A 41 -5.73 48.31 33.54
C ASP A 41 -5.41 47.28 34.66
N ALA A 42 -5.68 46.00 34.42
CA ALA A 42 -5.18 44.92 35.25
C ALA A 42 -5.04 43.65 34.41
N ALA A 43 -3.80 43.37 33.97
CA ALA A 43 -3.40 42.04 33.57
C ALA A 43 -3.75 41.09 34.74
N THR A 44 -4.81 40.30 34.59
CA THR A 44 -5.16 39.25 35.54
C THR A 44 -4.02 38.24 35.52
N GLU A 45 -3.12 38.38 36.50
CA GLU A 45 -2.06 37.45 36.78
C GLU A 45 -2.68 36.06 36.89
N ARG A 46 -2.52 35.21 35.86
CA ARG A 46 -2.95 33.82 35.94
C ARG A 46 -2.19 33.18 37.09
N THR A 47 -2.87 33.01 38.23
CA THR A 47 -2.31 32.42 39.44
C THR A 47 -1.68 31.09 39.07
N LYS A 48 -0.38 30.94 39.38
CA LYS A 48 0.36 29.71 39.10
C LYS A 48 -0.40 28.50 39.69
N PRO A 49 -0.61 27.43 38.91
CA PRO A 49 -1.27 26.23 39.43
C PRO A 49 -0.49 25.62 40.60
N TRP A 50 -1.21 25.04 41.56
CA TRP A 50 -0.67 24.48 42.81
C TRP A 50 0.44 23.42 42.65
N TRP A 51 0.58 22.84 41.46
CA TRP A 51 1.57 21.81 41.13
C TRP A 51 2.88 22.38 40.55
N GLN A 52 2.92 23.67 40.20
CA GLN A 52 4.02 24.26 39.44
C GLN A 52 5.31 24.42 40.27
N ASP A 53 5.19 24.66 41.56
CA ASP A 53 6.32 24.86 42.48
C ASP A 53 6.37 23.75 43.55
N HIS A 54 5.79 22.58 43.26
CA HIS A 54 5.74 21.47 44.22
C HIS A 54 7.08 20.73 44.24
N PRO A 55 7.80 20.71 45.39
CA PRO A 55 9.19 20.27 45.45
C PRO A 55 9.38 18.79 45.07
N GLU A 56 8.38 17.94 45.33
CA GLU A 56 8.43 16.53 44.94
C GLU A 56 8.29 16.34 43.42
N LEU A 57 7.49 17.18 42.74
CA LEU A 57 7.33 17.10 41.28
C LEU A 57 8.57 17.60 40.56
N ASP A 58 9.21 18.65 41.10
CA ASP A 58 10.51 19.12 40.62
C ASP A 58 11.59 18.06 40.78
N ALA A 59 11.63 17.35 41.92
CA ALA A 59 12.56 16.26 42.15
C ALA A 59 12.33 15.08 41.19
N ILE A 60 11.08 14.74 40.90
CA ILE A 60 10.72 13.70 39.93
C ILE A 60 11.12 14.13 38.52
N ARG A 61 10.79 15.36 38.11
CA ARG A 61 11.16 15.92 36.81
C ARG A 61 12.66 15.93 36.62
N ALA A 62 13.42 16.41 37.61
CA ALA A 62 14.88 16.45 37.56
C ALA A 62 15.49 15.04 37.44
N ARG A 63 14.92 14.05 38.14
CA ARG A 63 15.35 12.65 38.03
C ARG A 63 15.05 12.08 36.64
N VAL A 64 13.86 12.31 36.10
CA VAL A 64 13.45 11.83 34.77
C VAL A 64 14.27 12.51 33.68
N GLU A 65 14.51 13.82 33.78
CA GLU A 65 15.39 14.55 32.87
C GLU A 65 16.82 13.99 32.93
N ALA A 66 17.35 13.69 34.12
CA ALA A 66 18.66 13.05 34.27
C ALA A 66 18.70 11.61 33.73
N GLU A 67 17.56 10.91 33.68
CA GLU A 67 17.45 9.57 33.10
C GLU A 67 17.33 9.60 31.56
N ILE A 68 16.50 10.50 31.02
CA ILE A 68 16.28 10.68 29.58
C ILE A 68 17.52 11.28 28.90
N TYR A 69 18.11 12.31 29.51
CA TYR A 69 19.32 12.98 29.00
C TYR A 69 20.60 12.40 29.58
N GLY A 70 20.49 11.53 30.58
CA GLY A 70 21.55 10.60 30.93
C GLY A 70 21.91 9.83 29.67
N LYS A 71 23.21 9.68 29.40
CA LYS A 71 23.73 9.06 28.19
C LYS A 71 23.34 7.58 28.15
N VAL A 72 22.09 7.30 27.81
CA VAL A 72 21.67 6.00 27.29
C VAL A 72 22.30 5.96 25.92
N GLU A 73 23.49 5.36 25.84
CA GLU A 73 24.06 4.94 24.57
C GLU A 73 23.04 3.99 23.96
N ARG A 74 22.24 4.51 23.03
CA ARG A 74 21.45 3.69 22.13
C ARG A 74 22.47 2.73 21.50
N PRO A 75 22.34 1.41 21.66
CA PRO A 75 23.26 0.49 21.02
C PRO A 75 23.24 0.81 19.52
N GLU A 76 24.42 1.02 18.94
CA GLU A 76 24.57 1.20 17.50
C GLU A 76 23.99 -0.05 16.84
N ASN A 77 22.81 0.09 16.25
CA ASN A 77 22.21 -1.00 15.49
C ASN A 77 22.88 -0.97 14.11
N ASP A 78 24.07 -1.56 14.02
CA ASP A 78 24.90 -1.60 12.81
C ASP A 78 24.24 -2.37 11.65
N SER A 79 23.16 -3.10 11.93
CA SER A 79 22.41 -3.84 10.93
C SER A 79 21.18 -3.05 10.48
N PRO A 80 21.07 -2.67 9.20
CA PRO A 80 19.83 -2.10 8.69
C PRO A 80 18.71 -3.13 8.87
N ASP A 81 17.54 -2.66 9.30
CA ASP A 81 16.33 -3.48 9.39
C ASP A 81 16.09 -4.15 8.02
N PRO A 82 16.00 -5.50 7.94
CA PRO A 82 15.87 -6.21 6.67
C PRO A 82 14.60 -5.81 5.90
N VAL A 83 13.52 -5.43 6.59
CA VAL A 83 12.29 -4.96 5.95
C VAL A 83 12.51 -3.59 5.33
N LEU A 84 13.20 -2.68 6.03
CA LEU A 84 13.54 -1.37 5.47
C LEU A 84 14.56 -1.48 4.34
N ALA A 85 15.53 -2.39 4.45
CA ALA A 85 16.50 -2.66 3.40
C ALA A 85 15.82 -3.19 2.12
N ASP A 86 14.88 -4.12 2.25
CA ASP A 86 14.09 -4.63 1.13
C ASP A 86 13.13 -3.57 0.55
N TYR A 87 12.48 -2.77 1.41
CA TYR A 87 11.61 -1.68 0.96
C TYR A 87 12.35 -0.59 0.20
N LEU A 88 13.53 -0.18 0.70
CA LEU A 88 14.37 0.84 0.07
C LEU A 88 15.06 0.35 -1.21
N SER A 89 15.48 -0.93 -1.24
CA SER A 89 16.08 -1.53 -2.44
C SER A 89 15.02 -1.85 -3.51
N GLY A 90 13.82 -2.28 -3.08
CA GLY A 90 12.74 -2.74 -3.94
C GLY A 90 12.99 -4.12 -4.56
N ASP A 91 13.91 -4.90 -4.00
CA ASP A 91 14.35 -6.17 -4.59
C ASP A 91 13.25 -7.23 -4.56
N SER A 92 12.51 -7.37 -3.45
CA SER A 92 11.37 -8.29 -3.39
C SER A 92 10.30 -8.03 -4.46
N VAL A 93 9.99 -6.76 -4.74
CA VAL A 93 8.99 -6.39 -5.74
C VAL A 93 9.46 -6.75 -7.15
N ARG A 94 10.75 -6.55 -7.45
CA ARG A 94 11.34 -6.96 -8.74
C ARG A 94 11.33 -8.48 -8.88
N GLU A 95 11.71 -9.21 -7.82
CA GLU A 95 11.69 -10.67 -7.83
C GLU A 95 10.28 -11.24 -7.99
N LEU A 96 9.26 -10.63 -7.36
CA LEU A 96 7.87 -11.03 -7.57
C LEU A 96 7.41 -10.81 -9.02
N ARG A 97 7.83 -9.71 -9.66
CA ARG A 97 7.55 -9.48 -11.10
C ARG A 97 8.25 -10.50 -11.97
N ASN A 98 9.53 -10.78 -11.71
CA ASN A 98 10.31 -11.79 -12.42
C ASN A 98 9.62 -13.16 -12.32
N ALA A 99 9.23 -13.58 -11.11
CA ALA A 99 8.53 -14.84 -10.88
C ALA A 99 7.18 -14.92 -11.63
N ARG A 100 6.42 -13.81 -11.67
CA ARG A 100 5.17 -13.74 -12.45
C ARG A 100 5.41 -13.90 -13.94
N ASP A 101 6.44 -13.23 -14.46
CA ASP A 101 6.76 -13.24 -15.88
C ASP A 101 7.31 -14.62 -16.29
N ASP A 102 8.14 -15.26 -15.45
CA ASP A 102 8.60 -16.63 -15.60
C ASP A 102 7.45 -17.63 -15.58
N LEU A 103 6.49 -17.46 -14.67
CA LEU A 103 5.29 -18.30 -14.61
C LEU A 103 4.48 -18.18 -15.91
N THR A 104 4.32 -16.96 -16.42
CA THR A 104 3.63 -16.70 -17.69
C THR A 104 4.35 -17.37 -18.85
N ARG A 105 5.67 -17.20 -18.93
CA ARG A 105 6.52 -17.81 -19.95
C ARG A 105 6.48 -19.34 -19.89
N ALA A 106 6.52 -19.92 -18.69
CA ALA A 106 6.43 -21.37 -18.49
C ALA A 106 5.07 -21.92 -18.94
N LYS A 107 3.97 -21.24 -18.62
CA LYS A 107 2.62 -21.61 -19.07
C LYS A 107 2.52 -21.57 -20.59
N SER A 108 2.96 -20.50 -21.24
CA SER A 108 2.93 -20.40 -22.71
C SER A 108 3.79 -21.47 -23.37
N ARG A 109 4.98 -21.77 -22.82
CA ARG A 109 5.84 -22.85 -23.32
C ARG A 109 5.15 -24.22 -23.19
N TYR A 110 4.52 -24.50 -22.05
CA TYR A 110 3.78 -25.73 -21.83
C TYR A 110 2.65 -25.90 -22.87
N GLU A 111 1.85 -24.86 -23.09
CA GLU A 111 0.75 -24.91 -24.05
C GLU A 111 1.24 -25.05 -25.50
N ASN A 112 2.29 -24.31 -25.88
CA ASN A 112 2.94 -24.45 -27.18
C ASN A 112 3.51 -25.87 -27.37
N ALA A 113 4.13 -26.45 -26.35
CA ALA A 113 4.67 -27.82 -26.42
C ALA A 113 3.57 -28.86 -26.60
N VAL A 114 2.42 -28.70 -25.91
CA VAL A 114 1.26 -29.58 -26.09
C VAL A 114 0.71 -29.47 -27.51
N ARG A 115 0.53 -28.25 -28.04
CA ARG A 115 0.07 -28.03 -29.42
C ARG A 115 1.05 -28.59 -30.46
N ALA A 116 2.34 -28.34 -30.30
CA ALA A 116 3.38 -28.87 -31.18
C ALA A 116 3.41 -30.41 -31.15
N GLY A 117 3.26 -31.03 -29.97
CA GLY A 117 3.19 -32.47 -29.84
C GLY A 117 1.97 -33.06 -30.56
N ARG A 118 0.81 -32.40 -30.47
CA ARG A 118 -0.39 -32.81 -31.21
C ARG A 118 -0.22 -32.66 -32.72
N ALA A 119 0.36 -31.56 -33.20
CA ALA A 119 0.68 -31.35 -34.61
C ALA A 119 1.68 -32.39 -35.14
N ALA A 120 2.61 -32.85 -34.30
CA ALA A 120 3.53 -33.94 -34.62
C ALA A 120 2.89 -35.35 -34.57
N GLY A 121 1.58 -35.45 -34.30
CA GLY A 121 0.85 -36.71 -34.27
C GLY A 121 0.93 -37.49 -32.95
N LEU A 122 1.52 -36.93 -31.89
CA LEU A 122 1.55 -37.60 -30.59
C LEU A 122 0.14 -37.72 -30.02
N THR A 123 -0.15 -38.89 -29.44
CA THR A 123 -1.41 -39.13 -28.74
C THR A 123 -1.42 -38.42 -27.39
N TRP A 124 -2.61 -38.06 -26.89
CA TRP A 124 -2.77 -37.47 -25.57
C TRP A 124 -2.16 -38.32 -24.43
N ALA A 125 -2.13 -39.64 -24.58
CA ALA A 125 -1.50 -40.52 -23.59
C ALA A 125 0.02 -40.39 -23.58
N GLN A 126 0.65 -40.27 -24.76
CA GLN A 126 2.10 -40.07 -24.87
C GLN A 126 2.51 -38.70 -24.32
N ILE A 127 1.77 -37.64 -24.68
CA ILE A 127 2.03 -36.28 -24.17
C ILE A 127 1.87 -36.25 -22.65
N GLY A 128 0.80 -36.87 -22.12
CA GLY A 128 0.58 -36.97 -20.67
C GLY A 128 1.71 -37.71 -19.94
N ARG A 129 2.19 -38.81 -20.52
CA ARG A 129 3.32 -39.57 -19.95
C ARG A 129 4.60 -38.73 -19.87
N VAL A 130 4.92 -37.95 -20.90
CA VAL A 130 6.12 -37.08 -20.91
C VAL A 130 5.97 -35.93 -19.91
N LEU A 131 4.78 -35.36 -19.78
CA LEU A 131 4.51 -34.22 -18.89
C LEU A 131 4.19 -34.62 -17.44
N GLY A 132 4.05 -35.92 -17.15
CA GLY A 132 3.66 -36.42 -15.83
C GLY A 132 2.19 -36.14 -15.46
N VAL A 133 1.31 -35.94 -16.45
CA VAL A 133 -0.12 -35.62 -16.24
C VAL A 133 -1.03 -36.69 -16.85
N SER A 134 -2.27 -36.77 -16.37
CA SER A 134 -3.23 -37.74 -16.90
C SER A 134 -3.71 -37.36 -18.32
N ARG A 135 -3.95 -38.36 -19.17
CA ARG A 135 -4.54 -38.17 -20.51
C ARG A 135 -5.86 -37.39 -20.46
N GLN A 136 -6.72 -37.72 -19.50
CA GLN A 136 -8.04 -37.10 -19.36
C GLN A 136 -7.95 -35.60 -19.08
N GLN A 137 -6.98 -35.19 -18.24
CA GLN A 137 -6.73 -33.78 -17.95
C GLN A 137 -6.30 -33.00 -19.19
N LEU A 138 -5.39 -33.56 -19.99
CA LEU A 138 -4.98 -32.95 -21.26
C LEU A 138 -6.13 -32.87 -22.26
N HIS A 139 -6.87 -33.96 -22.42
CA HIS A 139 -8.00 -34.01 -23.34
C HIS A 139 -9.07 -32.99 -22.97
N ARG A 140 -9.46 -32.89 -21.69
CA ARG A 140 -10.43 -31.89 -21.21
C ARG A 140 -9.98 -30.46 -21.47
N ARG A 141 -8.68 -30.18 -21.33
CA ARG A 141 -8.14 -28.81 -21.45
C ARG A 141 -7.86 -28.38 -22.89
N PHE A 142 -7.44 -29.29 -23.75
CA PHE A 142 -6.90 -28.96 -25.07
C PHE A 142 -7.68 -29.54 -26.25
N ARG A 143 -8.73 -30.34 -26.04
CA ARG A 143 -9.51 -30.90 -27.17
C ARG A 143 -9.95 -29.81 -28.16
N ASP A 144 -10.45 -28.68 -27.66
CA ASP A 144 -11.02 -27.62 -28.50
C ASP A 144 -9.94 -26.71 -29.13
N ALA A 145 -8.70 -26.77 -28.62
CA ALA A 145 -7.60 -25.89 -29.03
C ALA A 145 -6.67 -26.48 -30.11
N THR A 146 -6.89 -27.73 -30.50
CA THR A 146 -6.07 -28.44 -31.53
C THR A 146 -6.84 -28.86 -32.77
N ASP A 147 -8.16 -28.64 -32.80
CA ASP A 147 -9.04 -29.04 -33.91
C ASP A 147 -9.35 -27.86 -34.87
N CYS A 148 -8.53 -26.81 -34.88
CA CYS A 148 -8.62 -25.64 -35.77
C CYS A 148 -7.38 -25.43 -36.64
#